data_AF-A0A1G9IPQ5-F1
#
_entry.id   AF-A0A1G9IPQ5-F1
#
_cell.length_a   1.000
_cell.length_b   1.000
_cell.length_c   1.000
_cell.angle_alpha   90.00
_cell.angle_beta   90.00
_cell.angle_gamma   90.00
#
_symmetry.space_group_name_H-M   'P 1'
#
loop_
_entity.id
_entity.type
_entity.pdbx_description
1 polymer ?
#
loop_
_entity_poly.entity_id
_entity_poly.type
_entity_poly.pdbx_seq_one_letter_code
_entity_poly.pdbx_strand_id
1 'polypeptide(L)'
;MFQLTKEEVMMVKSQFATSPDSDFYSGQEGGRRKPPYAFTEQGIYMLATVLKGEVAEKQSIFIMRVFREMRRFIANNALLFEKVSDIELKQLQYQKSTDERFDKVFQYIENHAESEQKIFFDGQIYDAFSLITSIIQKAQREIILIDGYVDVGTLNILAKKNTGVDVKVYTYAMQD
;
A
#
# COMPACT_ATOMS: atom_id res chain seq x y z
N MET A 1 25.16 -29.89 -14.13
CA MET A 1 23.94 -29.34 -14.75
C MET A 1 22.83 -29.36 -13.72
N PHE A 2 21.87 -28.45 -13.79
CA PHE A 2 20.68 -28.47 -12.95
C PHE A 2 19.44 -28.25 -13.81
N GLN A 3 18.30 -28.76 -13.38
CA GLN A 3 17.05 -28.63 -14.13
C GLN A 3 16.37 -27.31 -13.76
N LEU A 4 15.92 -26.55 -14.76
CA LEU A 4 15.18 -25.31 -14.54
C LEU A 4 13.73 -25.59 -14.13
N THR A 5 13.17 -24.71 -13.32
CA THR A 5 11.74 -24.65 -12.99
C THR A 5 10.93 -24.16 -14.20
N LYS A 6 9.60 -24.35 -14.16
CA LYS A 6 8.75 -23.95 -15.30
C LYS A 6 8.74 -22.43 -15.48
N GLU A 7 8.75 -21.72 -14.37
CA GLU A 7 8.74 -20.26 -14.27
C GLU A 7 10.04 -19.68 -14.84
N GLU A 8 11.19 -20.23 -14.45
CA GLU A 8 12.50 -19.81 -14.98
C GLU A 8 12.59 -20.02 -16.50
N VAL A 9 12.04 -21.14 -16.99
CA VAL A 9 12.04 -21.46 -18.43
C VAL A 9 11.18 -20.49 -19.22
N MET A 10 10.03 -20.08 -18.68
CA MET A 10 9.22 -19.04 -19.32
C MET A 10 9.96 -17.70 -19.40
N MET A 11 10.75 -17.35 -18.38
CA MET A 11 11.52 -16.11 -18.36
C MET A 11 12.64 -16.07 -19.40
N VAL A 12 13.30 -17.22 -19.66
CA VAL A 12 14.40 -17.32 -20.63
C VAL A 12 13.97 -17.85 -22.01
N LYS A 13 12.66 -18.02 -22.22
CA LYS A 13 12.10 -18.49 -23.50
C LYS A 13 12.40 -17.46 -24.59
N SER A 14 13.03 -17.93 -25.68
CA SER A 14 13.24 -17.09 -26.86
C SER A 14 11.90 -16.73 -27.50
N GLN A 15 11.65 -15.44 -27.67
CA GLN A 15 10.41 -14.92 -28.27
C GLN A 15 10.29 -15.22 -29.77
N PHE A 16 11.42 -15.45 -30.45
CA PHE A 16 11.45 -15.63 -31.91
C PHE A 16 11.70 -17.08 -32.36
N ALA A 17 12.37 -17.88 -31.53
CA ALA A 17 12.87 -19.21 -31.90
C ALA A 17 12.14 -20.35 -31.17
N THR A 18 10.91 -20.14 -30.74
CA THR A 18 10.10 -21.19 -30.09
C THR A 18 8.70 -21.28 -30.70
N SER A 19 8.06 -22.44 -30.48
CA SER A 19 6.68 -22.68 -30.89
C SER A 19 5.75 -21.56 -30.40
N PRO A 20 4.81 -21.07 -31.23
CA PRO A 20 3.79 -20.08 -30.84
C PRO A 20 2.87 -20.55 -29.72
N ASP A 21 2.87 -21.84 -29.41
CA ASP A 21 2.02 -22.43 -28.39
C ASP A 21 2.33 -21.83 -27.00
N SER A 22 1.25 -21.47 -26.29
CA SER A 22 1.31 -20.85 -24.97
C SER A 22 1.80 -21.84 -23.93
N ASP A 23 1.47 -23.12 -24.09
CA ASP A 23 1.87 -24.18 -23.18
C ASP A 23 3.16 -24.87 -23.65
N PHE A 24 4.30 -24.33 -23.18
CA PHE A 24 5.63 -24.84 -23.48
C PHE A 24 5.83 -26.34 -23.15
N TYR A 25 4.97 -26.91 -22.29
CA TYR A 25 5.05 -28.28 -21.77
C TYR A 25 3.92 -29.22 -22.23
N SER A 26 2.86 -28.74 -22.91
CA SER A 26 1.77 -29.59 -23.42
C SER A 26 2.14 -30.18 -24.77
N GLY A 27 2.70 -31.38 -24.76
CA GLY A 27 3.23 -31.98 -25.98
C GLY A 27 2.17 -32.66 -26.85
N GLN A 28 1.90 -32.12 -28.03
CA GLN A 28 1.76 -32.93 -29.25
C GLN A 28 2.25 -32.23 -30.55
N GLU A 29 2.36 -30.89 -30.59
CA GLU A 29 2.79 -30.15 -31.80
C GLU A 29 3.91 -29.11 -31.55
N GLY A 30 4.90 -29.43 -30.70
CA GLY A 30 6.16 -28.64 -30.64
C GLY A 30 6.63 -28.14 -29.26
N GLY A 31 5.91 -28.45 -28.17
CA GLY A 31 6.35 -28.16 -26.80
C GLY A 31 7.35 -29.19 -26.23
N ARG A 32 8.25 -28.76 -25.33
CA ARG A 32 9.17 -29.66 -24.61
C ARG A 32 8.46 -30.29 -23.42
N ARG A 33 8.30 -31.62 -23.41
CA ARG A 33 7.65 -32.36 -22.30
C ARG A 33 8.39 -32.31 -20.97
N LYS A 34 9.69 -32.02 -20.96
CA LYS A 34 10.53 -31.95 -19.75
C LYS A 34 11.28 -30.61 -19.70
N PRO A 35 11.39 -29.98 -18.52
CA PRO A 35 12.18 -28.76 -18.36
C PRO A 35 13.64 -28.99 -18.78
N PRO A 36 14.24 -28.03 -19.51
CA PRO A 36 15.62 -28.11 -19.94
C PRO A 36 16.59 -28.06 -18.76
N TYR A 37 17.76 -28.62 -18.99
CA TYR A 37 18.88 -28.55 -18.05
C TYR A 37 19.77 -27.35 -18.41
N ALA A 38 20.15 -26.57 -17.41
CA ALA A 38 21.15 -25.52 -17.50
C ALA A 38 22.52 -26.05 -17.09
N PHE A 39 23.57 -25.52 -17.73
CA PHE A 39 24.94 -25.87 -17.39
C PHE A 39 25.32 -25.26 -16.04
N THR A 40 26.02 -26.07 -15.23
CA THR A 40 26.72 -25.58 -14.05
C THR A 40 28.07 -25.00 -14.49
N GLU A 41 28.78 -24.35 -13.59
CA GLU A 41 30.12 -23.80 -13.84
C GLU A 41 31.04 -24.81 -14.57
N GLN A 42 31.09 -26.05 -14.10
CA GLN A 42 31.87 -27.14 -14.72
C GLN A 42 31.42 -27.48 -16.15
N GLY A 43 30.13 -27.32 -16.46
CA GLY A 43 29.59 -27.53 -17.80
C GLY A 43 29.91 -26.38 -18.76
N ILE A 44 29.94 -25.15 -18.25
CA ILE A 44 30.40 -23.98 -19.01
C ILE A 44 31.88 -24.15 -19.38
N TYR A 45 32.69 -24.70 -18.48
CA TYR A 45 34.11 -24.99 -18.74
C TYR A 45 34.30 -25.93 -19.93
N MET A 46 33.47 -26.96 -20.08
CA MET A 46 33.55 -27.87 -21.23
C MET A 46 33.19 -27.15 -22.54
N LEU A 47 32.15 -26.31 -22.53
CA LEU A 47 31.71 -25.57 -23.71
C LEU A 47 32.69 -24.47 -24.12
N ALA A 48 33.32 -23.81 -23.16
CA ALA A 48 34.35 -22.80 -23.39
C ALA A 48 35.53 -23.33 -24.23
N THR A 49 35.83 -24.63 -24.13
CA THR A 49 36.92 -25.25 -24.89
C THR A 49 36.57 -25.60 -26.34
N VAL A 50 35.29 -25.50 -26.71
CA VAL A 50 34.81 -25.85 -28.07
C VAL A 50 35.25 -24.80 -29.09
N LEU A 51 35.23 -23.52 -28.71
CA LEU A 51 35.68 -22.42 -29.56
C LEU A 51 37.18 -22.19 -29.35
N LYS A 52 37.96 -22.32 -30.42
CA LYS A 52 39.41 -22.11 -30.40
C LYS A 52 39.76 -20.75 -31.01
N GLY A 53 40.41 -19.90 -30.23
CA GLY A 53 40.90 -18.58 -30.66
C GLY A 53 41.25 -17.71 -29.46
N GLU A 54 42.20 -16.80 -29.61
CA GLU A 54 42.72 -15.98 -28.49
C GLU A 54 41.63 -15.17 -27.78
N VAL A 55 40.66 -14.65 -28.54
CA VAL A 55 39.52 -13.90 -27.98
C VAL A 55 38.60 -14.82 -27.19
N ALA A 56 38.28 -16.01 -27.72
CA ALA A 56 37.41 -16.98 -27.06
C ALA A 56 38.03 -17.53 -25.77
N GLU A 57 39.35 -17.73 -25.77
CA GLU A 57 40.10 -18.20 -24.60
C GLU A 57 40.10 -17.16 -23.47
N LYS A 58 40.40 -15.89 -23.79
CA LYS A 58 40.35 -14.79 -22.82
C LYS A 58 38.96 -14.61 -22.22
N GLN A 59 37.92 -14.65 -23.05
CA GLN A 59 36.54 -14.51 -22.57
C GLN A 59 36.10 -15.68 -21.71
N SER A 60 36.50 -16.90 -22.08
CA SER A 60 36.24 -18.08 -21.27
C SER A 60 36.81 -17.90 -19.88
N ILE A 61 38.12 -17.61 -19.75
CA ILE A 61 38.78 -17.37 -18.46
C ILE A 61 38.07 -16.28 -17.64
N PHE A 62 37.66 -15.19 -18.29
CA PHE A 62 36.93 -14.11 -17.65
C PHE A 62 35.60 -14.61 -17.06
N ILE A 63 34.80 -15.30 -17.85
CA ILE A 63 33.53 -15.90 -17.40
C ILE A 63 33.77 -16.83 -16.20
N MET A 64 34.79 -17.69 -16.25
CA MET A 64 35.13 -18.60 -15.13
C MET A 64 35.41 -17.80 -13.84
N ARG A 65 36.21 -16.73 -13.93
CA ARG A 65 36.54 -15.88 -12.77
C ARG A 65 35.29 -15.23 -12.20
N VAL A 66 34.43 -14.67 -13.05
CA VAL A 66 33.17 -14.02 -12.62
C VAL A 66 32.29 -15.01 -11.86
N PHE A 67 32.05 -16.20 -12.40
CA PHE A 67 31.22 -17.21 -11.73
C PHE A 67 31.80 -17.67 -10.38
N ARG A 68 33.13 -17.82 -10.29
CA ARG A 68 33.81 -18.16 -9.04
C ARG A 68 33.63 -17.06 -7.98
N GLU A 69 33.85 -15.80 -8.36
CA GLU A 69 33.70 -14.67 -7.44
C GLU A 69 32.25 -14.46 -7.02
N MET A 70 31.28 -14.60 -7.93
CA MET A 70 29.86 -14.54 -7.59
C MET A 70 29.48 -15.63 -6.60
N ARG A 71 29.96 -16.88 -6.77
CA ARG A 71 29.69 -17.95 -5.79
C ARG A 71 30.30 -17.64 -4.43
N ARG A 72 31.54 -17.15 -4.40
CA ARG A 72 32.21 -16.75 -3.15
C ARG A 72 31.46 -15.62 -2.46
N PHE A 73 31.03 -14.62 -3.23
CA PHE A 73 30.25 -13.50 -2.73
C PHE A 73 28.92 -13.97 -2.11
N ILE A 74 28.17 -14.83 -2.81
CA ILE A 74 26.91 -15.38 -2.30
C ILE A 74 27.15 -16.19 -1.02
N ALA A 75 28.15 -17.07 -1.02
CA ALA A 75 28.46 -17.91 0.14
C ALA A 75 28.89 -17.08 1.37
N ASN A 76 29.75 -16.07 1.17
CA ASN A 76 30.23 -15.22 2.26
C ASN A 76 29.14 -14.29 2.83
N ASN A 77 28.17 -13.89 2.00
CA ASN A 77 27.08 -12.99 2.38
C ASN A 77 25.75 -13.72 2.64
N ALA A 78 25.73 -15.06 2.66
CA ALA A 78 24.52 -15.86 2.84
C ALA A 78 23.72 -15.45 4.08
N LEU A 79 24.41 -15.21 5.20
CA LEU A 79 23.79 -14.75 6.45
C LEU A 79 23.19 -13.34 6.33
N LEU A 80 23.81 -12.46 5.53
CA LEU A 80 23.26 -11.12 5.29
C LEU A 80 22.01 -11.20 4.42
N PHE A 81 22.00 -12.06 3.39
CA PHE A 81 20.80 -12.28 2.58
C PHE A 81 19.64 -12.84 3.40
N GLU A 82 19.90 -13.80 4.28
CA GLU A 82 18.90 -14.34 5.22
C GLU A 82 18.32 -13.24 6.11
N LYS A 83 19.18 -12.41 6.71
CA LYS A 83 18.72 -11.28 7.53
C LYS A 83 17.92 -10.25 6.73
N VAL A 84 18.29 -9.97 5.48
CA VAL A 84 17.55 -9.04 4.62
C VAL A 84 16.16 -9.61 4.33
N SER A 85 16.06 -10.88 3.94
CA SER A 85 14.76 -11.54 3.72
C SER A 85 13.89 -11.56 4.97
N ASP A 86 14.47 -11.80 6.15
CA ASP A 86 13.74 -11.73 7.42
C ASP A 86 13.21 -10.32 7.72
N ILE A 87 14.00 -9.29 7.43
CA ILE A 87 13.60 -7.89 7.61
C ILE A 87 12.47 -7.54 6.64
N GLU A 88 12.57 -7.92 5.37
CA GLU A 88 11.52 -7.71 4.37
C GLU A 88 10.20 -8.37 4.81
N LEU A 89 10.26 -9.62 5.30
CA LEU A 89 9.09 -10.33 5.79
C LEU A 89 8.46 -9.65 7.01
N LYS A 90 9.29 -9.21 7.97
CA LYS A 90 8.81 -8.44 9.13
C LYS A 90 8.18 -7.11 8.71
N GLN A 91 8.75 -6.41 7.73
CA GLN A 91 8.17 -5.17 7.22
C GLN A 91 6.79 -5.39 6.60
N LEU A 92 6.62 -6.43 5.79
CA LEU A 92 5.31 -6.80 5.23
C LEU A 92 4.29 -7.14 6.32
N GLN A 93 4.71 -7.86 7.37
CA GLN A 93 3.85 -8.15 8.52
C GLN A 93 3.47 -6.87 9.28
N TYR A 94 4.43 -5.97 9.51
CA TYR A 94 4.16 -4.69 10.17
C TYR A 94 3.19 -3.84 9.37
N GLN A 95 3.37 -3.73 8.06
CA GLN A 95 2.44 -3.03 7.16
C GLN A 95 1.04 -3.61 7.29
N LYS A 96 0.88 -4.93 7.12
CA LYS A 96 -0.43 -5.59 7.26
C LYS A 96 -1.07 -5.34 8.63
N SER A 97 -0.31 -5.48 9.71
CA SER A 97 -0.82 -5.24 11.07
C SER A 97 -1.17 -3.77 11.33
N THR A 98 -0.51 -2.86 10.63
CA THR A 98 -0.78 -1.42 10.70
C THR A 98 -2.08 -1.12 9.97
N ASP A 99 -2.27 -1.67 8.77
CA ASP A 99 -3.52 -1.54 8.00
C ASP A 99 -4.71 -2.11 8.81
N GLU A 100 -4.58 -3.30 9.40
CA GLU A 100 -5.61 -3.87 10.28
C GLU A 100 -5.92 -2.99 11.50
N ARG A 101 -4.92 -2.28 12.05
CA ARG A 101 -5.12 -1.34 13.15
C ARG A 101 -5.83 -0.07 12.66
N PHE A 102 -5.46 0.44 11.50
CA PHE A 102 -6.15 1.58 10.88
C PHE A 102 -7.61 1.24 10.62
N ASP A 103 -7.92 0.09 10.03
CA ASP A 103 -9.28 -0.36 9.79
C ASP A 103 -10.10 -0.41 11.09
N LYS A 104 -9.51 -0.94 12.17
CA LYS A 104 -10.15 -0.94 13.49
C LYS A 104 -10.40 0.48 13.99
N VAL A 105 -9.42 1.37 13.91
CA VAL A 105 -9.58 2.77 14.33
C VAL A 105 -10.68 3.46 13.51
N PHE A 106 -10.72 3.26 12.20
CA PHE A 106 -11.79 3.79 11.35
C PHE A 106 -13.16 3.22 11.72
N GLN A 107 -13.27 1.91 11.97
CA GLN A 107 -14.50 1.29 12.47
C GLN A 107 -14.91 1.87 13.84
N TYR A 108 -13.96 2.11 14.74
CA TYR A 108 -14.25 2.75 16.02
C TYR A 108 -14.75 4.18 15.84
N ILE A 109 -14.12 4.97 14.96
CA ILE A 109 -14.55 6.33 14.66
C ILE A 109 -15.94 6.32 14.01
N GLU A 110 -16.21 5.46 13.03
CA GLU A 110 -17.51 5.35 12.37
C GLU A 110 -18.62 4.98 13.36
N ASN A 111 -18.36 4.00 14.24
CA ASN A 111 -19.32 3.57 15.26
C ASN A 111 -19.53 4.60 16.39
N HIS A 112 -18.61 5.56 16.56
CA HIS A 112 -18.70 6.60 17.60
C HIS A 112 -18.79 8.02 17.01
N ALA A 113 -18.97 8.17 15.69
CA ALA A 113 -19.12 9.46 15.00
C ALA A 113 -20.44 10.14 15.41
N GLU A 114 -21.45 9.35 15.79
CA GLU A 114 -22.62 9.83 16.51
C GLU A 114 -22.45 9.53 18.01
N SER A 115 -21.59 10.29 18.68
CA SER A 115 -21.60 10.31 20.14
C SER A 115 -23.00 10.67 20.62
N GLU A 116 -23.68 9.74 21.30
CA GLU A 116 -24.91 9.99 22.07
C GLU A 116 -24.72 11.09 23.14
N GLN A 117 -23.46 11.44 23.45
CA GLN A 117 -23.12 12.56 24.31
C GLN A 117 -23.00 13.84 23.49
N LYS A 118 -23.99 14.72 23.65
CA LYS A 118 -24.03 16.12 23.17
C LYS A 118 -22.99 17.01 23.86
N ILE A 119 -21.78 16.51 24.05
CA ILE A 119 -20.64 17.20 24.64
C ILE A 119 -19.61 17.38 23.51
N PHE A 120 -19.28 18.64 23.21
CA PHE A 120 -18.31 18.98 22.17
C PHE A 120 -16.99 19.41 22.80
N PHE A 121 -15.88 18.96 22.23
CA PHE A 121 -14.52 19.36 22.62
C PHE A 121 -14.00 20.51 21.76
N ASP A 122 -12.97 21.21 22.25
CA ASP A 122 -12.31 22.29 21.52
C ASP A 122 -11.82 21.81 20.15
N GLY A 123 -12.22 22.51 19.08
CA GLY A 123 -11.97 22.14 17.68
C GLY A 123 -13.13 21.42 16.96
N GLN A 124 -14.16 20.91 17.65
CA GLN A 124 -15.36 20.29 17.02
C GLN A 124 -16.42 21.32 16.58
N ILE A 125 -15.97 22.38 15.92
CA ILE A 125 -16.81 23.54 15.57
C ILE A 125 -17.94 23.14 14.60
N TYR A 126 -17.64 22.30 13.62
CA TYR A 126 -18.60 21.87 12.61
C TYR A 126 -19.72 20.99 13.17
N ASP A 127 -19.38 20.08 14.09
CA ASP A 127 -20.35 19.18 14.71
C ASP A 127 -21.30 19.95 15.65
N ALA A 128 -20.75 20.86 16.45
CA ALA A 128 -21.52 21.75 17.31
C ALA A 128 -22.46 22.66 16.49
N PHE A 129 -21.96 23.25 15.41
CA PHE A 129 -22.75 24.09 14.51
C PHE A 129 -23.89 23.31 13.84
N SER A 130 -23.61 22.09 13.37
CA SER A 130 -24.60 21.22 12.72
C SER A 130 -25.72 20.85 13.71
N LEU A 131 -25.36 20.52 14.96
CA LEU A 131 -26.34 20.25 16.00
C LEU A 131 -27.20 21.49 16.30
N ILE A 132 -26.59 22.66 16.55
CA ILE A 132 -27.31 23.90 16.86
C ILE A 132 -28.27 24.26 15.72
N THR A 133 -27.80 24.16 14.47
CA THR A 133 -28.64 24.41 13.29
C THR A 133 -29.82 23.45 13.23
N SER A 134 -29.61 22.15 13.52
CA SER A 134 -30.69 21.17 13.56
C SER A 134 -31.73 21.47 14.64
N ILE A 135 -31.31 22.02 15.79
CA ILE A 135 -32.22 22.41 16.88
C ILE A 135 -33.05 23.63 16.45
N ILE A 136 -32.40 24.64 15.86
CA ILE A 136 -33.05 25.85 15.36
C ILE A 136 -34.09 25.53 14.29
N GLN A 137 -33.77 24.61 13.38
CA GLN A 137 -34.68 24.15 12.33
C GLN A 137 -35.86 23.30 12.86
N LYS A 138 -35.75 22.73 14.06
CA LYS A 138 -36.86 22.01 14.71
C LYS A 138 -37.82 22.93 15.45
N ALA A 139 -37.44 24.18 15.73
CA ALA A 139 -38.32 25.13 16.41
C ALA A 139 -39.54 25.49 15.55
N GLN A 140 -40.72 25.50 16.16
CA GLN A 140 -42.01 25.78 15.49
C GLN A 140 -42.69 27.07 15.93
N ARG A 141 -42.29 27.66 17.06
CA ARG A 141 -42.97 28.83 17.64
C ARG A 141 -42.01 29.95 18.01
N GLU A 142 -41.06 29.68 18.90
CA GLU A 142 -40.16 30.68 19.45
C GLU A 142 -38.79 30.08 19.74
N ILE A 143 -37.74 30.89 19.58
CA ILE A 143 -36.36 30.62 19.99
C ILE A 143 -35.94 31.72 20.96
N ILE A 144 -35.48 31.35 22.15
CA ILE A 144 -34.97 32.28 23.16
C ILE A 144 -33.47 32.02 23.31
N LEU A 145 -32.64 33.00 22.92
CA LEU A 145 -31.20 33.00 23.14
C LEU A 145 -30.89 33.80 24.41
N ILE A 146 -30.18 33.19 25.35
CA ILE A 146 -29.66 33.87 26.54
C ILE A 146 -28.15 33.69 26.50
N ASP A 147 -27.42 34.74 26.17
CA ASP A 147 -25.97 34.69 26.03
C ASP A 147 -25.34 36.01 26.47
N GLY A 148 -24.17 35.94 27.10
CA GLY A 148 -23.42 37.12 27.53
C GLY A 148 -22.82 37.93 26.37
N TYR A 149 -22.79 37.37 25.17
CA TYR A 149 -22.27 38.04 23.98
C TYR A 149 -23.00 37.57 22.71
N VAL A 150 -23.33 38.49 21.82
CA VAL A 150 -24.03 38.20 20.56
C VAL A 150 -23.34 38.95 19.44
N ASP A 151 -22.83 38.22 18.46
CA ASP A 151 -22.18 38.76 17.27
C ASP A 151 -22.89 38.36 15.98
N VAL A 152 -22.28 38.75 14.85
CA VAL A 152 -22.79 38.42 13.51
C VAL A 152 -22.84 36.90 13.27
N GLY A 153 -21.93 36.12 13.87
CA GLY A 153 -21.93 34.67 13.77
C GLY A 153 -23.17 34.06 14.43
N THR A 154 -23.47 34.50 15.65
CA THR A 154 -24.66 34.09 16.40
C THR A 154 -25.95 34.44 15.65
N LEU A 155 -26.03 35.65 15.07
CA LEU A 155 -27.18 36.06 14.27
C LEU A 155 -27.33 35.25 12.98
N ASN A 156 -26.23 34.91 12.32
CA ASN A 156 -26.24 34.06 11.12
C ASN A 156 -26.76 32.64 11.39
N ILE A 157 -26.46 32.11 12.57
CA ILE A 157 -26.98 30.81 13.03
C ILE A 157 -28.50 30.90 13.23
N LEU A 158 -28.98 31.94 13.93
CA LEU A 158 -30.40 32.16 14.18
C LEU A 158 -31.21 32.44 12.91
N ALA A 159 -30.57 33.00 11.86
CA ALA A 159 -31.19 33.22 10.57
C ALA A 159 -31.59 31.91 9.86
N LYS A 160 -31.09 30.74 10.30
CA LYS A 160 -31.50 29.41 9.79
C LYS A 160 -32.83 28.90 10.33
N LYS A 161 -33.54 29.69 11.15
CA LYS A 161 -34.87 29.35 11.66
C LYS A 161 -35.90 29.17 10.54
N ASN A 162 -36.95 28.41 10.83
CA ASN A 162 -38.11 28.33 9.96
C ASN A 162 -38.87 29.67 9.88
N THR A 163 -39.53 29.89 8.76
CA THR A 163 -40.41 31.04 8.55
C THR A 163 -41.55 31.02 9.57
N GLY A 164 -41.83 32.16 10.22
CA GLY A 164 -42.89 32.27 11.24
C GLY A 164 -42.48 31.92 12.68
N VAL A 165 -41.22 31.56 12.93
CA VAL A 165 -40.68 31.36 14.29
C VAL A 165 -40.13 32.67 14.84
N ASP A 166 -40.55 33.08 16.03
CA ASP A 166 -40.04 34.29 16.69
C ASP A 166 -38.68 34.05 17.35
N VAL A 167 -37.84 35.08 17.42
CA VAL A 167 -36.53 35.01 18.10
C VAL A 167 -36.43 36.14 19.11
N LYS A 168 -36.13 35.78 20.36
CA LYS A 168 -35.81 36.75 21.43
C LYS A 168 -34.39 36.51 21.91
N VAL A 169 -33.63 37.59 22.03
CA VAL A 169 -32.23 37.56 22.45
C VAL A 169 -32.08 38.38 23.73
N TYR A 170 -31.61 37.72 24.79
CA TYR A 170 -31.24 38.35 26.05
C TYR A 170 -29.73 38.31 26.18
N THR A 171 -29.13 39.49 26.27
CA THR A 171 -27.69 39.66 26.47
C THR A 171 -27.40 40.72 27.50
N TYR A 172 -26.18 40.76 28.02
CA TYR A 172 -25.78 41.80 28.96
C TYR A 172 -25.86 43.16 28.29
N ALA A 173 -26.37 44.16 29.00
CA ALA A 173 -26.25 45.54 28.56
C ALA A 173 -24.76 45.87 28.48
N MET A 174 -24.30 46.34 27.31
CA MET A 174 -22.94 46.85 27.19
C MET A 174 -22.78 47.98 28.21
N GLN A 175 -21.91 47.77 29.21
CA GLN A 175 -21.39 48.86 30.01
C GLN A 175 -20.35 49.56 29.15
N ASP A 176 -20.63 50.82 28.79
CA ASP A 176 -19.69 51.73 28.15
C ASP A 176 -18.40 51.92 28.98
#